data_AF-A0A838I7C8-F1
#
_entry.id   AF-A0A838I7C8-F1
#
_cell.length_a   1.000
_cell.length_b   1.000
_cell.length_c   1.000
_cell.angle_alpha   90.00
_cell.angle_beta   90.00
_cell.angle_gamma   90.00
#
_symmetry.space_group_name_H-M   'P 1'
#
loop_
_entity.id
_entity.type
_entity.pdbx_description
1 polymer ?
#
loop_
_entity_poly.entity_id
_entity_poly.type
_entity_poly.pdbx_seq_one_letter_code
_entity_poly.pdbx_strand_id
1 'polypeptide(L)' 'MSTMHPEVSDAVQDYAKAIWSLAQRGADSVSTSSIAERLDVSAPSASAMVKRLESMGLVTREPYRGVVLTPAG' A
#
# COMPACT_ATOMS: atom_id res chain seq x y z
N MET A 1 15.96 22.57 1.98
CA MET A 1 15.02 21.87 1.09
C MET A 1 14.60 20.57 1.76
N SER A 2 13.40 20.54 2.33
CA SER A 2 12.58 19.34 2.55
C SER A 2 11.28 19.81 3.17
N THR A 3 10.30 20.10 2.31
CA THR A 3 8.91 20.30 2.72
C THR A 3 8.39 18.94 3.18
N MET A 4 8.55 18.65 4.47
CA MET A 4 7.84 17.59 5.15
C MET A 4 6.35 17.92 4.98
N HIS A 5 5.66 17.25 4.04
CA HIS A 5 4.23 17.39 3.88
C HIS A 5 3.59 16.72 5.10
N PRO A 6 2.99 17.45 6.05
CA PRO A 6 2.38 16.85 7.24
C PRO A 6 1.10 16.04 6.92
N GLU A 7 0.76 15.94 5.63
CA GLU A 7 -0.52 15.43 5.13
C GLU A 7 -0.42 13.93 4.78
N VAL A 8 0.77 13.45 4.45
CA VAL A 8 1.05 12.05 4.11
C VAL A 8 2.43 11.65 4.65
N SER A 9 2.46 10.65 5.54
CA SER A 9 3.72 10.12 6.10
C SER A 9 4.56 9.41 5.03
N ASP A 10 5.88 9.45 5.16
CA ASP A 10 6.82 8.67 4.33
C ASP A 10 6.40 7.20 4.21
N ALA A 11 5.94 6.61 5.31
CA ALA A 11 5.44 5.23 5.33
C ALA A 11 4.21 5.03 4.42
N VAL A 12 3.30 6.00 4.34
CA VAL A 12 2.15 5.91 3.42
C VAL A 12 2.63 5.94 1.97
N GLN A 13 3.57 6.82 1.64
CA GLN A 13 4.13 6.92 0.30
C GLN A 13 4.88 5.64 -0.10
N ASP A 14 5.65 5.06 0.81
CA ASP A 14 6.40 3.84 0.55
C ASP A 14 5.48 2.65 0.27
N TYR A 15 4.38 2.53 1.01
CA TYR A 15 3.38 1.51 0.74
C TYR A 15 2.66 1.72 -0.59
N ALA A 16 2.27 2.96 -0.93
CA ALA A 16 1.63 3.24 -2.21
C ALA A 16 2.56 2.88 -3.39
N LYS A 17 3.83 3.29 -3.32
CA LYS A 17 4.86 2.93 -4.32
C LYS A 17 5.07 1.42 -4.41
N ALA A 18 5.06 0.71 -3.28
CA ALA A 18 5.22 -0.74 -3.25
C ALA A 18 4.06 -1.44 -3.93
N ILE A 19 2.82 -1.05 -3.63
CA ILE A 19 1.60 -1.60 -4.24
C ILE A 19 1.61 -1.33 -5.74
N TRP A 20 1.89 -0.09 -6.17
CA TRP A 20 1.98 0.26 -7.59
C TRP A 20 3.03 -0.60 -8.32
N SER A 21 4.22 -0.71 -7.74
CA SER A 21 5.33 -1.49 -8.31
C SER A 21 5.00 -2.99 -8.45
N LEU A 22 4.24 -3.54 -7.49
CA LEU A 22 3.85 -4.95 -7.49
C LEU A 22 2.72 -5.21 -8.48
N ALA A 23 1.75 -4.30 -8.59
CA ALA A 23 0.67 -4.40 -9.57
C ALA A 23 1.21 -4.41 -11.01
N GLN A 24 2.23 -3.59 -11.29
CA GLN A 24 2.85 -3.50 -12.61
C GLN A 24 3.60 -4.77 -13.07
N ARG A 25 3.86 -5.71 -12.16
CA ARG A 25 4.53 -6.99 -12.47
C ARG A 25 3.58 -8.08 -12.97
N GLY A 26 2.33 -7.72 -13.29
CA GLY A 26 1.36 -8.61 -13.94
C GLY A 26 0.27 -9.14 -13.01
N ALA A 27 0.09 -8.54 -11.83
CA ALA A 27 -1.01 -8.88 -10.94
C ALA A 27 -2.00 -7.71 -10.89
N ASP A 28 -3.26 -7.96 -11.27
CA ASP A 28 -4.35 -6.98 -11.11
C ASP A 28 -4.59 -6.59 -9.64
N SER A 29 -4.02 -7.37 -8.71
CA SER A 29 -4.11 -7.14 -7.28
C SER A 29 -2.88 -7.60 -6.53
N VAL A 30 -2.51 -6.88 -5.47
CA VAL A 30 -1.31 -7.15 -4.68
C VAL A 30 -1.67 -7.83 -3.36
N SER A 31 -1.04 -8.96 -3.03
CA SER A 31 -1.25 -9.61 -1.74
C SER A 31 -0.59 -8.82 -0.60
N THR A 32 -1.18 -8.83 0.60
CA THR A 32 -0.57 -8.20 1.79
C THR A 32 0.78 -8.82 2.13
N SER A 33 0.96 -10.13 1.88
CA SER A 33 2.23 -10.82 2.08
C SER A 33 3.31 -10.28 1.14
N SER A 34 3.00 -10.04 -0.14
CA SER A 34 3.95 -9.48 -1.10
C SER A 34 4.36 -8.05 -0.76
N ILE A 35 3.45 -7.27 -0.16
CA ILE A 35 3.77 -5.93 0.36
C ILE A 35 4.74 -6.04 1.56
N ALA A 36 4.46 -6.99 2.47
CA ALA A 36 5.29 -7.23 3.64
C ALA A 36 6.72 -7.64 3.25
N GLU A 37 6.85 -8.56 2.30
CA GLU A 37 8.14 -9.00 1.74
C GLU A 37 8.88 -7.85 1.06
N ARG A 38 8.19 -7.04 0.25
CA ARG A 38 8.82 -5.93 -0.50
C ARG A 38 9.35 -4.82 0.42
N LEU A 39 8.65 -4.55 1.51
CA LEU A 39 9.00 -3.48 2.45
C LEU A 39 9.81 -3.97 3.65
N ASP A 40 10.15 -5.26 3.70
CA ASP A 40 10.85 -5.90 4.82
C ASP A 40 10.17 -5.63 6.19
N VAL A 41 8.85 -5.83 6.22
CA VAL A 41 8.02 -5.63 7.43
C VAL A 41 7.25 -6.89 7.79
N SER A 42 6.80 -6.96 9.03
CA SER A 42 5.94 -8.07 9.47
C SER A 42 4.57 -8.03 8.76
N ALA A 43 3.98 -9.21 8.52
CA ALA A 43 2.63 -9.32 7.95
C ALA A 43 1.55 -8.57 8.77
N PRO A 44 1.57 -8.57 10.12
CA PRO A 44 0.68 -7.72 10.93
C PRO A 44 0.87 -6.22 10.66
N SER A 45 2.12 -5.75 10.56
CA SER A 45 2.43 -4.34 10.25
C SER A 45 1.88 -3.95 8.87
N ALA A 46 2.11 -4.78 7.86
CA ALA A 46 1.59 -4.55 6.52
C ALA A 46 0.05 -4.52 6.50
N SER A 47 -0.59 -5.44 7.23
CA SER A 47 -2.05 -5.49 7.35
C SER A 47 -2.62 -4.21 7.97
N ALA A 48 -1.99 -3.73 9.06
CA ALA A 48 -2.40 -2.50 9.73
C ALA A 48 -2.24 -1.28 8.81
N MET A 49 -1.11 -1.16 8.10
CA MET A 49 -0.89 -0.05 7.18
C MET A 49 -1.86 -0.08 5.99
N VAL A 50 -2.12 -1.24 5.39
CA VAL A 50 -3.10 -1.32 4.30
C VAL A 50 -4.50 -0.96 4.79
N LYS A 51 -4.90 -1.34 6.01
CA LYS A 51 -6.17 -0.88 6.60
C LYS A 51 -6.21 0.64 6.79
N ARG A 52 -5.07 1.25 7.14
CA ARG A 52 -4.94 2.72 7.20
C ARG A 52 -5.08 3.34 5.82
N LEU A 53 -4.41 2.84 4.80
CA LEU A 53 -4.54 3.31 3.42
C LEU A 53 -5.99 3.22 2.91
N GLU A 54 -6.70 2.14 3.27
CA GLU A 54 -8.11 1.95 2.95
C GLU A 54 -8.98 3.02 3.64
N SER A 55 -8.72 3.30 4.92
CA SER A 55 -9.43 4.38 5.63
C SER A 55 -9.14 5.78 5.07
N MET A 56 -8.00 5.96 4.39
CA MET A 56 -7.64 7.17 3.66
C MET A 56 -8.19 7.20 2.23
N GLY A 57 -8.86 6.13 1.78
CA GLY A 57 -9.38 5.99 0.43
C GLY A 57 -8.31 5.81 -0.65
N LEU A 58 -7.07 5.48 -0.28
CA LEU A 58 -5.95 5.33 -1.22
C LEU A 58 -5.92 3.94 -1.85
N VAL A 59 -6.42 2.93 -1.15
CA VAL A 59 -6.50 1.55 -1.63
C VAL A 59 -7.90 0.98 -1.38
N THR A 60 -8.26 -0.04 -2.15
CA THR A 60 -9.42 -0.89 -1.89
C THR A 60 -8.99 -2.35 -1.73
N ARG A 61 -9.73 -3.10 -0.92
CA ARG A 61 -9.59 -4.54 -0.74
C ARG A 61 -10.84 -5.22 -1.27
N GLU A 62 -10.68 -6.09 -2.26
CA GLU A 62 -11.74 -7.01 -2.64
C GLU A 62 -11.49 -8.40 -2.03
N PRO A 63 -12.52 -9.09 -1.51
CA PRO A 63 -12.39 -10.46 -1.03
C PRO A 63 -11.72 -11.32 -2.09
N TYR A 64 -10.66 -12.04 -1.70
CA TYR A 64 -9.86 -12.93 -2.58
C TYR A 64 -9.07 -12.24 -3.71
N ARG A 65 -9.12 -10.91 -3.83
CA ARG A 65 -8.48 -10.11 -4.88
C ARG A 65 -7.49 -9.09 -4.33
N GLY A 66 -6.81 -9.39 -3.22
CA GLY A 66 -5.70 -8.57 -2.72
C GLY A 66 -6.01 -7.09 -2.50
N VAL A 67 -5.00 -6.23 -2.74
CA VAL A 67 -5.00 -4.78 -2.54
C VAL A 67 -4.81 -4.09 -3.88
N VAL A 68 -5.65 -3.10 -4.17
CA VAL A 68 -5.62 -2.33 -5.42
C VAL A 68 -5.55 -0.84 -5.09
N LEU A 69 -4.73 -0.07 -5.81
CA LEU A 69 -4.71 1.38 -5.69
C LEU A 69 -5.97 1.99 -6.30
N THR A 70 -6.54 2.97 -5.61
CA THR A 70 -7.59 3.81 -6.18
C THR A 70 -6.96 4.93 -7.01
N PRO A 71 -7.73 5.71 -7.78
CA PRO A 71 -7.21 6.90 -8.46
C PRO A 71 -6.60 7.97 -7.54
N ALA A 72 -6.89 7.92 -6.23
CA ALA A 72 -6.38 8.89 -5.25
C ALA A 72 -5.03 8.47 -4.63
N GLY A 73 -4.59 7.21 -4.81
CA GLY A 73 -3.36 6.65 -4.25
C GLY A 73 -2.24 6.52 -5.26
#